data_AF-A0A7J5C574-F1
#
_entry.id   AF-A0A7J5C574-F1
#
_cell.length_a   1.000
_cell.length_b   1.000
_cell.length_c   1.000
_cell.angle_alpha   90.00
_cell.angle_beta   90.00
_cell.angle_gamma   90.00
#
_symmetry.space_group_name_H-M   'P 1'
#
loop_
_entity.id
_entity.type
_entity.pdbx_description
1 polymer ?
#
loop_
_entity_poly.entity_id
_entity_poly.type
_entity_poly.pdbx_seq_one_letter_code
_entity_poly.pdbx_strand_id
1 'polypeptide(L)'
;MDRLGEIAFRLPRTPAAQTFLDQLRTLLADVPYAEPLRPPGAAEGPVERLVLTPPRPDGARPLTVIGLADVPAPVVTFDPGPSLGVEGAGPLAGPAPTVDVAELARRLAGHVRRVDHTGVNLPVATTSSEAWRGLVRALAATSTMYRYPTGEEWPFVLPSTPAELRADIRSFVVGREPRFELVHDAWRDRTEWQFALWTDLTRAELAELFPEPEGLTFPGLDDIFRVVPVHHPWWPELGIRFDLCYRVVGGPSDWETGEWLVTAGGRIG
;
A
#
# COMPACT_ATOMS: atom_id res chain seq x y z
N MET A 1 -6.45 21.64 13.81
CA MET A 1 -5.45 20.88 13.04
C MET A 1 -6.20 20.14 11.96
N ASP A 2 -5.74 20.28 10.72
CA ASP A 2 -6.32 19.58 9.59
C ASP A 2 -5.90 18.11 9.65
N ARG A 3 -6.87 17.20 9.55
CA ARG A 3 -6.63 15.75 9.55
C ARG A 3 -6.03 15.34 8.21
N LEU A 4 -5.19 14.30 8.22
CA LEU A 4 -4.71 13.65 7.00
C LEU A 4 -5.90 13.17 6.16
N GLY A 5 -6.11 13.81 5.02
CA GLY A 5 -7.21 13.56 4.09
C GLY A 5 -6.84 12.59 2.99
N GLU A 6 -5.62 12.66 2.46
CA GLU A 6 -5.18 11.85 1.32
C GLU A 6 -3.73 11.38 1.52
N ILE A 7 -3.48 10.13 1.15
CA ILE A 7 -2.14 9.60 0.87
C ILE A 7 -2.12 9.25 -0.61
N ALA A 8 -1.24 9.88 -1.38
CA ALA A 8 -1.23 9.71 -2.83
C ALA A 8 0.12 9.26 -3.37
N PHE A 9 0.11 8.13 -4.07
CA PHE A 9 1.18 7.66 -4.94
C PHE A 9 1.10 8.42 -6.28
N ARG A 10 1.97 9.42 -6.43
CA ARG A 10 2.03 10.27 -7.61
C ARG A 10 3.05 9.71 -8.59
N LEU A 11 2.58 9.46 -9.80
CA LEU A 11 3.36 8.95 -10.92
C LEU A 11 3.67 10.10 -11.89
N PRO A 12 4.88 10.19 -12.48
CA PRO A 12 5.17 11.19 -13.50
C PRO A 12 4.28 10.96 -14.74
N ARG A 13 3.86 12.04 -15.42
CA ARG A 13 3.08 11.95 -16.68
C ARG A 13 3.91 11.40 -17.84
N THR A 14 4.05 10.07 -17.90
CA THR A 14 4.71 9.35 -18.99
C THR A 14 3.81 8.24 -19.53
N PRO A 15 3.97 7.81 -20.79
CA PRO A 15 3.22 6.68 -21.33
C PRO A 15 3.39 5.39 -20.52
N ALA A 16 4.59 5.15 -19.97
CA ALA A 16 4.85 3.93 -19.20
C ALA A 16 4.17 3.96 -17.81
N ALA A 17 4.15 5.12 -17.15
CA ALA A 17 3.38 5.32 -15.92
C ALA A 17 1.86 5.21 -16.16
N GLN A 18 1.37 5.70 -17.30
CA GLN A 18 -0.03 5.52 -17.71
C GLN A 18 -0.37 4.03 -17.87
N THR A 19 0.48 3.27 -18.57
CA THR A 19 0.31 1.82 -18.73
C THR A 19 0.27 1.11 -17.38
N PHE A 20 1.19 1.45 -16.46
CA PHE A 20 1.18 0.89 -15.10
C PHE A 20 -0.15 1.18 -14.38
N LEU A 21 -0.64 2.42 -14.45
CA LEU A 21 -1.91 2.80 -13.81
C LEU A 21 -3.11 2.06 -14.41
N ASP A 22 -3.17 1.91 -15.74
CA ASP A 22 -4.24 1.18 -16.41
C ASP A 22 -4.21 -0.33 -16.09
N GLN A 23 -3.02 -0.92 -15.92
CA GLN A 23 -2.83 -2.29 -15.46
C GLN A 23 -3.25 -2.46 -14.00
N LEU A 24 -2.85 -1.54 -13.11
CA LEU A 24 -3.27 -1.55 -11.71
C LEU A 24 -4.78 -1.42 -11.56
N ARG A 25 -5.41 -0.55 -12.35
CA ARG A 25 -6.88 -0.46 -12.44
C ARG A 25 -7.50 -1.79 -12.84
N THR A 26 -6.88 -2.51 -13.79
CA THR A 26 -7.38 -3.82 -14.23
C THR A 26 -7.25 -4.86 -13.12
N LEU A 27 -6.12 -4.88 -12.40
CA LEU A 27 -5.91 -5.75 -11.25
C LEU A 27 -6.95 -5.51 -10.13
N LEU A 28 -7.34 -4.26 -9.91
CA LEU A 28 -8.27 -3.85 -8.86
C LEU A 28 -9.72 -3.70 -9.33
N ALA A 29 -10.07 -4.21 -10.53
CA ALA A 29 -11.38 -3.99 -11.14
C ALA A 29 -12.56 -4.53 -10.32
N ASP A 30 -12.34 -5.59 -9.54
CA ASP A 30 -13.35 -6.23 -8.69
C ASP A 30 -13.35 -5.71 -7.25
N VAL A 31 -12.47 -4.75 -6.90
CA VAL A 31 -12.42 -4.14 -5.57
C VAL A 31 -13.51 -3.06 -5.48
N PRO A 32 -14.55 -3.23 -4.65
CA PRO A 32 -15.78 -2.41 -4.74
C PRO A 32 -15.59 -0.94 -4.31
N TYR A 33 -14.45 -0.61 -3.72
CA TYR A 33 -14.11 0.72 -3.26
C TYR A 33 -12.91 1.33 -4.01
N ALA A 34 -12.52 0.70 -5.13
CA ALA A 34 -11.51 1.20 -6.04
C ALA A 34 -12.18 1.91 -7.22
N GLU A 35 -12.18 3.23 -7.20
CA GLU A 35 -12.86 4.05 -8.20
C GLU A 35 -11.86 4.64 -9.19
N PRO A 36 -11.94 4.29 -10.49
CA PRO A 36 -11.17 4.95 -11.53
C PRO A 36 -11.78 6.33 -11.83
N LEU A 37 -10.98 7.37 -11.68
CA LEU A 37 -11.30 8.73 -12.09
C LEU A 37 -10.65 9.06 -13.42
N ARG A 38 -11.49 9.51 -14.35
CA ARG A 38 -11.09 9.98 -15.69
C ARG A 38 -11.08 11.51 -15.73
N PRO A 39 -10.41 12.11 -16.72
CA PRO A 39 -10.51 13.54 -16.97
C PRO A 39 -11.99 13.97 -17.11
N PRO A 40 -12.36 15.16 -16.64
CA PRO A 40 -13.69 15.71 -16.85
C PRO A 40 -14.08 15.68 -18.33
N GLY A 41 -15.25 15.10 -18.65
CA GLY A 41 -15.78 15.01 -20.02
C GLY A 41 -15.33 13.78 -20.83
N ALA A 42 -14.47 12.92 -20.28
CA ALA A 42 -14.08 11.67 -20.93
C ALA A 42 -15.00 10.50 -20.49
N ALA A 43 -15.93 10.10 -21.37
CA ALA A 43 -16.75 8.90 -21.16
C ALA A 43 -15.91 7.60 -21.32
N GLU A 44 -14.91 7.65 -22.18
CA GLU A 44 -13.95 6.59 -22.45
C GLU A 44 -12.53 7.17 -22.47
N GLY A 45 -11.52 6.32 -22.27
CA GLY A 45 -10.11 6.74 -22.29
C GLY A 45 -9.33 6.36 -21.03
N PRO A 46 -8.03 6.75 -20.99
CA PRO A 46 -7.11 6.39 -19.93
C PRO A 46 -7.57 6.94 -18.58
N VAL A 47 -7.29 6.18 -17.52
CA VAL A 47 -7.56 6.62 -16.16
C VAL A 47 -6.45 7.58 -15.72
N GLU A 48 -6.82 8.70 -15.12
CA GLU A 48 -5.83 9.64 -14.55
C GLU A 48 -5.49 9.28 -13.11
N ARG A 49 -6.47 8.76 -12.36
CA ARG A 49 -6.33 8.41 -10.94
C ARG A 49 -7.19 7.21 -10.58
N LEU A 50 -6.68 6.39 -9.69
CA LEU A 50 -7.41 5.35 -8.98
C LEU A 50 -7.54 5.77 -7.52
N VAL A 51 -8.77 5.89 -7.03
CA VAL A 51 -9.07 6.31 -5.66
C VAL A 51 -9.60 5.11 -4.87
N LEU A 52 -8.93 4.78 -3.77
CA LEU A 52 -9.35 3.76 -2.82
C LEU A 52 -9.98 4.47 -1.62
N THR A 53 -11.31 4.41 -1.52
CA THR A 53 -12.05 5.03 -0.42
C THR A 53 -12.33 4.01 0.68
N PRO A 54 -11.96 4.27 1.94
CA PRO A 54 -12.27 3.36 3.04
C PRO A 54 -13.76 2.99 3.09
N PRO A 55 -14.12 1.70 2.91
CA PRO A 55 -15.52 1.28 2.98
C PRO A 55 -16.18 1.61 4.31
N ARG A 56 -15.45 1.46 5.42
CA ARG A 56 -15.95 1.66 6.78
C ARG A 56 -14.84 2.18 7.71
N PRO A 57 -15.18 2.98 8.73
CA PRO A 57 -16.46 3.67 8.89
C PRO A 57 -16.66 4.78 7.84
N ASP A 58 -17.90 5.16 7.57
CA ASP A 58 -18.22 6.17 6.56
C ASP A 58 -17.51 7.49 6.85
N GLY A 59 -16.89 8.08 5.82
CA GLY A 59 -16.14 9.34 5.96
C GLY A 59 -14.78 9.18 6.66
N ALA A 60 -14.30 7.94 6.85
CA ALA A 60 -12.94 7.67 7.28
C ALA A 60 -11.90 8.23 6.28
N ARG A 61 -10.77 8.65 6.84
CA ARG A 61 -9.63 9.24 6.13
C ARG A 61 -8.32 8.75 6.76
N PRO A 62 -7.23 8.63 5.99
CA PRO A 62 -7.06 9.12 4.63
C PRO A 62 -7.73 8.26 3.54
N LEU A 63 -7.96 8.88 2.38
CA LEU A 63 -8.11 8.16 1.11
C LEU A 63 -6.73 7.73 0.60
N THR A 64 -6.65 6.61 -0.11
CA THR A 64 -5.45 6.27 -0.87
C THR A 64 -5.67 6.58 -2.35
N VAL A 65 -4.76 7.31 -2.97
CA VAL A 65 -4.85 7.68 -4.39
C VAL A 65 -3.60 7.21 -5.13
N ILE A 66 -3.76 6.58 -6.28
CA ILE A 66 -2.67 6.30 -7.21
C ILE A 66 -2.98 7.05 -8.49
N GLY A 67 -2.09 7.91 -8.98
CA GLY A 67 -2.43 8.69 -10.15
C GLY A 67 -1.28 9.46 -10.78
N LEU A 68 -1.51 9.87 -12.01
CA LEU A 68 -0.58 10.72 -12.75
C LEU A 68 -0.57 12.14 -12.19
N ALA A 69 0.62 12.74 -12.15
CA ALA A 69 0.85 14.10 -11.71
C ALA A 69 2.03 14.73 -12.44
N ASP A 70 2.08 16.06 -12.42
CA ASP A 70 3.18 16.84 -12.97
C ASP A 70 4.37 16.84 -11.97
N VAL A 71 4.91 15.65 -11.74
CA VAL A 71 6.06 15.40 -10.86
C VAL A 71 7.23 14.87 -11.70
N PRO A 72 8.47 15.27 -11.39
CA PRO A 72 9.64 14.84 -12.16
C PRO A 72 10.04 13.38 -11.87
N ALA A 73 9.57 12.83 -10.75
CA ALA A 73 9.85 11.48 -10.27
C ALA A 73 8.66 10.97 -9.43
N PRO A 74 8.53 9.64 -9.22
CA PRO A 74 7.53 9.09 -8.33
C PRO A 74 7.68 9.65 -6.92
N VAL A 75 6.55 9.96 -6.29
CA VAL A 75 6.51 10.54 -4.95
C VAL A 75 5.24 10.12 -4.23
N VAL A 76 5.33 9.87 -2.93
CA VAL A 76 4.17 9.68 -2.07
C VAL A 76 3.90 10.97 -1.31
N THR A 77 2.74 11.59 -1.53
CA THR A 77 2.35 12.84 -0.88
C THR A 77 1.32 12.58 0.21
N PHE A 78 1.45 13.26 1.34
CA PHE A 78 0.50 13.22 2.46
C PHE A 78 -0.19 14.59 2.52
N ASP A 79 -1.51 14.63 2.44
CA ASP A 79 -2.26 15.91 2.44
C ASP A 79 -3.18 16.03 3.67
N PRO A 80 -2.95 17.00 4.56
CA PRO A 80 -1.76 17.85 4.65
C PRO A 80 -0.56 17.05 5.19
N GLY A 81 0.65 17.44 4.82
CA GLY A 81 1.84 16.74 5.33
C GLY A 81 3.06 16.77 4.42
N PRO A 82 4.06 15.93 4.74
CA PRO A 82 5.29 15.82 3.97
C PRO A 82 5.07 15.07 2.65
N SER A 83 6.15 14.89 1.90
CA SER A 83 6.19 14.02 0.73
C SER A 83 7.46 13.16 0.76
N LEU A 84 7.38 11.97 0.18
CA LEU A 84 8.47 10.99 0.14
C LEU A 84 8.82 10.71 -1.31
N GLY A 85 10.02 11.13 -1.72
CA GLY A 85 10.57 10.77 -3.02
C GLY A 85 11.11 9.34 -3.02
N VAL A 86 11.53 8.89 -4.19
CA VAL A 86 12.32 7.66 -4.33
C VAL A 86 13.75 7.93 -3.84
N GLU A 87 14.21 7.13 -2.87
CA GLU A 87 15.58 7.09 -2.39
C GLU A 87 16.22 5.74 -2.73
N GLY A 88 17.55 5.68 -2.88
CA GLY A 88 18.27 4.42 -3.04
C GLY A 88 19.43 4.42 -4.03
N ALA A 89 20.23 3.36 -3.97
CA ALA A 89 21.44 3.20 -4.77
C ALA A 89 21.20 2.34 -6.03
N GLY A 90 21.05 2.97 -7.19
CA GLY A 90 21.16 2.31 -8.51
C GLY A 90 20.10 1.21 -8.81
N PRO A 91 20.25 0.43 -9.89
CA PRO A 91 19.30 -0.64 -10.28
C PRO A 91 19.24 -1.80 -9.28
N LEU A 92 18.14 -2.59 -9.28
CA LEU A 92 17.89 -3.70 -8.34
C LEU A 92 19.06 -4.70 -8.35
N ALA A 93 19.64 -4.97 -7.17
CA ALA A 93 20.60 -6.06 -7.00
C ALA A 93 19.84 -7.38 -6.83
N GLY A 94 20.10 -8.34 -7.71
CA GLY A 94 19.42 -9.65 -7.73
C GLY A 94 18.81 -9.97 -9.10
N PRO A 95 18.20 -11.15 -9.27
CA PRO A 95 17.45 -11.45 -10.48
C PRO A 95 16.31 -10.43 -10.63
N ALA A 96 16.21 -9.82 -11.81
CA ALA A 96 15.10 -8.93 -12.12
C ALA A 96 13.78 -9.70 -11.95
N PRO A 97 12.74 -9.09 -11.36
CA PRO A 97 11.42 -9.70 -11.36
C PRO A 97 11.00 -10.03 -12.79
N THR A 98 10.23 -11.10 -12.96
CA THR A 98 9.75 -11.55 -14.28
C THR A 98 8.26 -11.27 -14.49
N VAL A 99 7.52 -11.05 -13.41
CA VAL A 99 6.07 -10.77 -13.42
C VAL A 99 5.86 -9.27 -13.48
N ASP A 100 5.14 -8.75 -14.48
CA ASP A 100 4.68 -7.36 -14.48
C ASP A 100 3.23 -7.24 -13.97
N VAL A 101 2.71 -6.02 -13.87
CA VAL A 101 1.34 -5.78 -13.35
C VAL A 101 0.26 -6.34 -14.27
N ALA A 102 0.49 -6.42 -15.59
CA ALA A 102 -0.46 -7.03 -16.51
C ALA A 102 -0.56 -8.54 -16.28
N GLU A 103 0.57 -9.20 -16.08
CA GLU A 103 0.61 -10.63 -15.78
C GLU A 103 0.01 -10.92 -14.42
N LEU A 104 0.30 -10.09 -13.40
CA LEU A 104 -0.34 -10.16 -12.09
C LEU A 104 -1.87 -10.03 -12.21
N ALA A 105 -2.36 -9.02 -12.95
CA ALA A 105 -3.79 -8.80 -13.19
C ALA A 105 -4.44 -10.00 -13.92
N ARG A 106 -3.75 -10.59 -14.90
CA ARG A 106 -4.25 -11.75 -15.64
C ARG A 106 -4.37 -12.99 -14.75
N ARG A 107 -3.34 -13.27 -13.94
CA ARG A 107 -3.32 -14.45 -13.04
C ARG A 107 -4.31 -14.33 -11.88
N LEU A 108 -4.55 -13.11 -11.39
CA LEU A 108 -5.47 -12.83 -10.27
C LEU A 108 -6.87 -12.36 -10.70
N ALA A 109 -7.20 -12.43 -12.00
CA ALA A 109 -8.48 -11.95 -12.52
C ALA A 109 -9.65 -12.63 -11.77
N GLY A 110 -10.55 -11.83 -11.18
CA GLY A 110 -11.69 -12.34 -10.41
C GLY A 110 -11.39 -12.77 -8.98
N HIS A 111 -10.13 -12.70 -8.52
CA HIS A 111 -9.69 -13.22 -7.21
C HIS A 111 -9.33 -12.13 -6.19
N VAL A 112 -9.01 -10.91 -6.64
CA VAL A 112 -8.74 -9.80 -5.72
C VAL A 112 -10.05 -9.30 -5.12
N ARG A 113 -10.13 -9.31 -3.78
CA ARG A 113 -11.33 -8.90 -3.04
C ARG A 113 -11.20 -7.53 -2.41
N ARG A 114 -10.03 -7.23 -1.85
CA ARG A 114 -9.75 -5.99 -1.10
C ARG A 114 -8.28 -5.63 -1.19
N VAL A 115 -7.97 -4.35 -1.05
CA VAL A 115 -6.63 -3.85 -0.74
C VAL A 115 -6.52 -3.70 0.78
N ASP A 116 -5.76 -4.57 1.44
CA ASP A 116 -5.56 -4.60 2.90
C ASP A 116 -4.86 -3.32 3.39
N HIS A 117 -3.68 -3.10 2.81
CA HIS A 117 -2.88 -1.93 3.03
C HIS A 117 -2.04 -1.60 1.80
N THR A 118 -1.60 -0.35 1.77
CA THR A 118 -0.56 0.13 0.87
C THR A 118 0.60 0.60 1.72
N GLY A 119 1.79 0.80 1.16
CA GLY A 119 2.88 1.29 1.98
C GLY A 119 4.12 1.70 1.23
N VAL A 120 5.05 2.23 2.01
CA VAL A 120 6.37 2.64 1.55
C VAL A 120 7.42 2.06 2.49
N ASN A 121 8.37 1.35 1.92
CA ASN A 121 9.57 0.89 2.60
C ASN A 121 10.69 1.88 2.28
N LEU A 122 11.23 2.51 3.32
CA LEU A 122 12.33 3.46 3.24
C LEU A 122 13.60 2.79 3.76
N PRO A 123 14.69 2.77 2.98
CA PRO A 123 15.91 2.09 3.39
C PRO A 123 16.63 2.88 4.49
N VAL A 124 16.97 2.22 5.59
CA VAL A 124 17.74 2.81 6.71
C VAL A 124 19.06 3.41 6.25
N ALA A 125 19.63 2.87 5.17
CA ALA A 125 20.89 3.34 4.60
C ALA A 125 20.83 4.78 4.05
N THR A 126 19.66 5.25 3.58
CA THR A 126 19.50 6.61 3.03
C THR A 126 18.56 7.50 3.86
N THR A 127 17.70 6.90 4.67
CA THR A 127 16.82 7.62 5.58
C THR A 127 17.44 7.69 6.98
N SER A 128 17.86 8.89 7.41
CA SER A 128 18.43 9.05 8.76
C SER A 128 17.37 8.81 9.84
N SER A 129 17.79 8.32 11.02
CA SER A 129 16.84 8.10 12.13
C SER A 129 16.15 9.40 12.59
N GLU A 130 16.78 10.56 12.38
CA GLU A 130 16.14 11.85 12.67
C GLU A 130 15.05 12.18 11.65
N ALA A 131 15.33 12.01 10.35
CA ALA A 131 14.35 12.19 9.28
C ALA A 131 13.17 11.23 9.44
N TRP A 132 13.45 9.96 9.73
CA TRP A 132 12.46 8.93 10.04
C TRP A 132 11.53 9.36 11.19
N ARG A 133 12.10 9.71 12.36
CA ARG A 133 11.30 10.16 13.50
C ARG A 133 10.52 11.44 13.21
N GLY A 134 11.09 12.35 12.43
CA GLY A 134 10.42 13.57 11.97
C GLY A 134 9.17 13.27 11.15
N LEU A 135 9.30 12.36 10.17
CA LEU A 135 8.21 11.87 9.33
C LEU A 135 7.11 11.19 10.16
N VAL A 136 7.47 10.23 11.01
CA VAL A 136 6.52 9.52 11.88
C VAL A 136 5.75 10.49 12.77
N ARG A 137 6.42 11.47 13.39
CA ARG A 137 5.75 12.50 14.20
C ARG A 137 4.82 13.37 13.36
N ALA A 138 5.23 13.79 12.17
CA ALA A 138 4.42 14.63 11.29
C ALA A 138 3.12 13.91 10.89
N LEU A 139 3.19 12.62 10.55
CA LEU A 139 2.02 11.82 10.20
C LEU A 139 1.15 11.50 11.41
N ALA A 140 1.75 11.14 12.55
CA ALA A 140 1.01 10.86 13.78
C ALA A 140 0.21 12.08 14.28
N ALA A 141 0.73 13.29 14.06
CA ALA A 141 0.05 14.53 14.46
C ALA A 141 -1.28 14.79 13.74
N THR A 142 -1.47 14.25 12.53
CA THR A 142 -2.67 14.50 11.70
C THR A 142 -3.49 13.24 11.44
N SER A 143 -3.06 12.08 11.95
CA SER A 143 -3.69 10.79 11.66
C SER A 143 -3.81 9.88 12.89
N THR A 144 -4.50 8.75 12.71
CA THR A 144 -4.51 7.63 13.65
C THR A 144 -3.40 6.66 13.26
N MET A 145 -2.19 6.95 13.74
CA MET A 145 -0.99 6.16 13.49
C MET A 145 -0.66 5.27 14.70
N TYR A 146 -0.36 4.00 14.48
CA TYR A 146 -0.11 3.00 15.52
C TYR A 146 1.23 2.33 15.29
N ARG A 147 1.87 1.88 16.37
CA ARG A 147 3.10 1.08 16.27
C ARG A 147 2.77 -0.34 15.85
N TYR A 148 3.74 -1.00 15.25
CA TYR A 148 3.71 -2.45 15.14
C TYR A 148 3.90 -3.06 16.55
N PRO A 149 3.13 -4.06 16.98
CA PRO A 149 3.13 -4.52 18.39
C PRO A 149 4.43 -5.16 18.87
N THR A 150 5.20 -5.77 17.97
CA THR A 150 6.48 -6.41 18.30
C THR A 150 7.66 -5.43 18.32
N GLY A 151 7.43 -4.15 18.03
CA GLY A 151 8.38 -3.05 18.20
C GLY A 151 9.20 -2.70 16.96
N GLU A 152 9.01 -3.39 15.84
CA GLU A 152 9.56 -3.05 14.55
C GLU A 152 9.10 -1.65 14.12
N GLU A 153 9.96 -0.96 13.36
CA GLU A 153 9.71 0.40 12.87
C GLU A 153 8.78 0.39 11.65
N TRP A 154 7.65 -0.30 11.77
CA TRP A 154 6.63 -0.49 10.74
C TRP A 154 5.26 0.07 11.19
N PRO A 155 5.17 1.36 11.56
CA PRO A 155 3.92 1.94 12.01
C PRO A 155 2.88 2.02 10.87
N PHE A 156 1.62 1.92 11.27
CA PHE A 156 0.48 1.96 10.36
C PHE A 156 -0.39 3.19 10.62
N VAL A 157 -0.75 3.91 9.56
CA VAL A 157 -1.89 4.84 9.56
C VAL A 157 -3.14 4.04 9.23
N LEU A 158 -4.11 4.06 10.15
CA LEU A 158 -5.44 3.48 9.94
C LEU A 158 -6.40 4.58 9.50
N PRO A 159 -7.25 4.36 8.48
CA PRO A 159 -8.35 5.26 8.19
C PRO A 159 -9.25 5.47 9.40
N SER A 160 -9.60 6.71 9.72
CA SER A 160 -10.44 7.04 10.87
C SER A 160 -11.39 8.20 10.64
N THR A 161 -12.48 8.20 11.40
CA THR A 161 -13.39 9.35 11.48
C THR A 161 -12.75 10.50 12.26
N PRO A 162 -13.26 11.74 12.15
CA PRO A 162 -12.79 12.85 12.99
C PRO A 162 -12.94 12.58 14.49
N ALA A 163 -13.93 11.78 14.89
CA ALA A 163 -14.14 11.42 16.29
C ALA A 163 -13.06 10.45 16.79
N GLU A 164 -12.75 9.41 16.01
CA GLU A 164 -11.68 8.45 16.29
C GLU A 164 -10.30 9.11 16.27
N LEU A 165 -10.05 10.06 15.37
CA LEU A 165 -8.82 10.85 15.42
C LEU A 165 -8.63 11.57 16.76
N ARG A 166 -9.71 12.04 17.39
CA ARG A 166 -9.64 12.71 18.70
C ARG A 166 -9.62 11.75 19.90
N ALA A 167 -10.34 10.64 19.83
CA ALA A 167 -10.65 9.80 20.99
C ALA A 167 -10.17 8.34 20.89
N ASP A 168 -9.37 8.06 19.86
CA ASP A 168 -8.87 6.75 19.45
C ASP A 168 -9.92 5.85 18.76
N ILE A 169 -9.45 4.85 18.01
CA ILE A 169 -10.31 3.84 17.37
C ILE A 169 -10.79 2.86 18.45
N ARG A 170 -12.10 2.59 18.47
CA ARG A 170 -12.74 1.64 19.41
C ARG A 170 -13.66 0.63 18.73
N SER A 171 -13.76 0.70 17.40
CA SER A 171 -14.59 -0.20 16.61
C SER A 171 -13.74 -0.85 15.54
N PHE A 172 -13.77 -2.18 15.54
CA PHE A 172 -12.95 -3.03 14.68
C PHE A 172 -13.88 -3.70 13.67
N VAL A 173 -13.81 -3.22 12.43
CA VAL A 173 -14.69 -3.63 11.34
C VAL A 173 -13.85 -3.87 10.11
N VAL A 174 -14.24 -4.87 9.31
CA VAL A 174 -13.70 -5.03 7.96
C VAL A 174 -14.07 -3.81 7.12
N GLY A 175 -13.14 -3.36 6.27
CA GLY A 175 -13.31 -2.20 5.42
C GLY A 175 -12.67 -0.93 5.96
N ARG A 176 -11.86 -0.99 7.02
CA ARG A 176 -10.98 0.13 7.43
C ARG A 176 -9.69 0.12 6.61
N GLU A 177 -9.85 0.19 5.29
CA GLU A 177 -8.83 -0.18 4.32
C GLU A 177 -8.86 0.76 3.11
N PRO A 178 -7.73 1.05 2.44
CA PRO A 178 -6.40 0.54 2.77
C PRO A 178 -5.85 1.20 4.03
N ARG A 179 -5.19 0.41 4.87
CA ARG A 179 -4.23 0.96 5.84
C ARG A 179 -3.01 1.47 5.09
N PHE A 180 -2.22 2.34 5.72
CA PHE A 180 -0.94 2.75 5.15
C PHE A 180 0.19 2.33 6.09
N GLU A 181 1.05 1.44 5.62
CA GLU A 181 2.24 0.99 6.33
C GLU A 181 3.45 1.82 5.90
N LEU A 182 4.18 2.32 6.88
CA LEU A 182 5.45 3.00 6.66
C LEU A 182 6.54 2.16 7.31
N VAL A 183 7.50 1.66 6.53
CA VAL A 183 8.53 0.72 6.98
C VAL A 183 9.90 1.41 6.94
N HIS A 184 10.61 1.43 8.06
CA HIS A 184 12.04 1.75 8.09
C HIS A 184 12.83 0.45 7.94
N ASP A 185 13.29 0.19 6.72
CA ASP A 185 13.74 -1.12 6.28
C ASP A 185 15.28 -1.21 6.33
N ALA A 186 15.80 -2.07 7.22
CA ALA A 186 17.23 -2.29 7.36
C ALA A 186 17.83 -3.24 6.31
N TRP A 187 16.97 -3.92 5.55
CA TRP A 187 17.34 -4.98 4.60
C TRP A 187 17.29 -4.50 3.15
N ARG A 188 16.64 -3.37 2.88
CA ARG A 188 16.55 -2.76 1.55
C ARG A 188 17.55 -1.62 1.37
N ASP A 189 17.96 -1.44 0.13
CA ASP A 189 18.90 -0.41 -0.33
C ASP A 189 18.21 0.75 -1.08
N ARG A 190 16.88 0.68 -1.24
CA ARG A 190 16.05 1.62 -2.00
C ARG A 190 14.62 1.67 -1.49
N THR A 191 13.89 2.68 -1.94
CA THR A 191 12.45 2.80 -1.73
C THR A 191 11.69 1.71 -2.47
N GLU A 192 10.77 1.05 -1.77
CA GLU A 192 9.84 0.09 -2.35
C GLU A 192 8.40 0.45 -1.99
N TRP A 193 7.54 0.55 -3.00
CA TRP A 193 6.10 0.65 -2.80
C TRP A 193 5.50 -0.75 -2.66
N GLN A 194 4.61 -0.91 -1.70
CA GLN A 194 3.95 -2.18 -1.43
C GLN A 194 2.44 -2.03 -1.49
N PHE A 195 1.79 -3.08 -2.02
CA PHE A 195 0.35 -3.19 -2.09
C PHE A 195 -0.06 -4.58 -1.60
N ALA A 196 -0.68 -4.65 -0.42
CA ALA A 196 -1.19 -5.91 0.11
C ALA A 196 -2.63 -6.13 -0.35
N LEU A 197 -2.89 -7.29 -0.95
CA LEU A 197 -4.17 -7.65 -1.55
C LEU A 197 -4.76 -8.86 -0.86
N TRP A 198 -6.02 -8.75 -0.42
CA TRP A 198 -6.79 -9.91 -0.04
C TRP A 198 -7.29 -10.65 -1.27
N THR A 199 -6.99 -11.95 -1.32
CA THR A 199 -7.51 -12.86 -2.32
C THR A 199 -8.48 -13.86 -1.71
N ASP A 200 -9.29 -14.51 -2.54
CA ASP A 200 -10.09 -15.67 -2.13
C ASP A 200 -9.38 -17.03 -2.38
N LEU A 201 -8.08 -16.97 -2.70
CA LEU A 201 -7.22 -18.10 -3.02
C LEU A 201 -6.51 -18.62 -1.77
N THR A 202 -6.32 -19.92 -1.71
CA THR A 202 -5.53 -20.59 -0.68
C THR A 202 -4.03 -20.38 -0.88
N ARG A 203 -3.25 -20.72 0.15
CA ARG A 203 -1.78 -20.77 0.08
C ARG A 203 -1.26 -21.65 -1.05
N ALA A 204 -1.87 -22.82 -1.26
CA ALA A 204 -1.48 -23.73 -2.32
C ALA A 204 -1.75 -23.13 -3.72
N GLU A 205 -2.93 -22.55 -3.92
CA GLU A 205 -3.30 -21.91 -5.19
C GLU A 205 -2.39 -20.71 -5.51
N LEU A 206 -2.09 -19.86 -4.53
CA LEU A 206 -1.17 -18.72 -4.74
C LEU A 206 0.28 -19.18 -5.00
N ALA A 207 0.74 -20.25 -4.36
CA ALA A 207 2.05 -20.84 -4.65
C ALA A 207 2.13 -21.46 -6.05
N GLU A 208 1.03 -22.03 -6.56
CA GLU A 208 0.94 -22.54 -7.92
C GLU A 208 0.90 -21.41 -8.96
N LEU A 209 0.14 -20.33 -8.68
CA LEU A 209 0.08 -19.16 -9.56
C LEU A 209 1.38 -18.37 -9.61
N PHE A 210 2.14 -18.34 -8.50
CA PHE A 210 3.40 -17.60 -8.37
C PHE A 210 4.47 -18.50 -7.72
N PRO A 211 5.02 -19.49 -8.46
CA PRO A 211 6.07 -20.35 -7.95
C PRO A 211 7.36 -19.57 -7.73
N GLU A 212 8.32 -20.13 -6.99
CA GLU A 212 9.66 -19.54 -6.94
C GLU A 212 10.33 -19.61 -8.33
N PRO A 213 11.07 -18.58 -8.75
CA PRO A 213 11.44 -17.37 -8.00
C PRO A 213 10.46 -16.19 -8.14
N GLU A 214 9.33 -16.35 -8.84
CA GLU A 214 8.38 -15.27 -9.15
C GLU A 214 7.63 -14.79 -7.89
N GLY A 215 7.20 -15.75 -7.08
CA GLY A 215 6.65 -15.50 -5.75
C GLY A 215 7.61 -16.00 -4.67
N LEU A 216 7.68 -15.28 -3.55
CA LEU A 216 8.53 -15.62 -2.42
C LEU A 216 7.77 -15.49 -1.11
N THR A 217 8.35 -16.05 -0.06
CA THR A 217 7.78 -16.05 1.28
C THR A 217 8.78 -15.45 2.25
N PHE A 218 8.34 -14.49 3.08
CA PHE A 218 9.18 -13.97 4.15
C PHE A 218 9.12 -14.89 5.36
N PRO A 219 10.28 -15.19 6.00
CA PRO A 219 10.31 -16.05 7.18
C PRO A 219 9.36 -15.56 8.27
N GLY A 220 8.46 -16.44 8.72
CA GLY A 220 7.49 -16.13 9.77
C GLY A 220 6.19 -15.49 9.27
N LEU A 221 6.10 -15.17 7.98
CA LEU A 221 4.88 -14.68 7.32
C LEU A 221 4.30 -15.71 6.34
N ASP A 222 4.80 -16.95 6.41
CA ASP A 222 4.49 -18.06 5.51
C ASP A 222 3.02 -18.43 5.43
N ASP A 223 2.28 -18.18 6.50
CA ASP A 223 0.85 -18.48 6.61
C ASP A 223 -0.03 -17.23 6.42
N ILE A 224 0.56 -16.08 6.10
CA ILE A 224 -0.16 -14.80 5.95
C ILE A 224 -0.29 -14.42 4.48
N PHE A 225 0.82 -14.35 3.74
CA PHE A 225 0.79 -13.92 2.34
C PHE A 225 1.93 -14.50 1.49
N ARG A 226 1.76 -14.42 0.16
CA ARG A 226 2.78 -14.66 -0.86
C ARG A 226 3.25 -13.32 -1.42
N VAL A 227 4.55 -13.06 -1.42
CA VAL A 227 5.13 -11.81 -1.94
C VAL A 227 5.45 -11.97 -3.42
N VAL A 228 5.02 -11.02 -4.25
CA VAL A 228 5.32 -10.97 -5.68
C VAL A 228 5.93 -9.60 -6.02
N PRO A 229 7.27 -9.51 -6.13
CA PRO A 229 7.93 -8.35 -6.71
C PRO A 229 7.49 -8.20 -8.16
N VAL A 230 7.16 -6.99 -8.60
CA VAL A 230 6.77 -6.74 -10.00
C VAL A 230 7.86 -6.04 -10.78
N HIS A 231 8.07 -6.52 -11.99
CA HIS A 231 8.89 -5.88 -12.98
C HIS A 231 8.18 -4.64 -13.49
N HIS A 232 8.89 -3.52 -13.45
CA HIS A 232 8.44 -2.33 -14.15
C HIS A 232 9.67 -1.58 -14.67
N PRO A 233 9.73 -1.28 -15.98
CA PRO A 233 10.94 -0.70 -16.58
C PRO A 233 10.99 0.83 -16.47
N TRP A 234 9.96 1.46 -15.91
CA TRP A 234 9.74 2.90 -16.08
C TRP A 234 10.34 3.77 -14.99
N TRP A 235 10.70 3.19 -13.83
CA TRP A 235 11.47 3.88 -12.80
C TRP A 235 12.41 2.92 -12.05
N PRO A 236 13.62 2.63 -12.59
CA PRO A 236 14.50 1.56 -12.09
C PRO A 236 14.90 1.66 -10.61
N GLU A 237 14.90 2.86 -10.05
CA GLU A 237 15.24 3.13 -8.65
C GLU A 237 14.12 2.78 -7.67
N LEU A 238 12.89 2.58 -8.15
CA LEU A 238 11.73 2.23 -7.33
C LEU A 238 11.47 0.72 -7.36
N GLY A 239 11.43 0.08 -6.19
CA GLY A 239 10.84 -1.25 -6.06
C GLY A 239 9.32 -1.18 -6.03
N ILE A 240 8.63 -2.17 -6.58
CA ILE A 240 7.19 -2.36 -6.38
C ILE A 240 6.95 -3.84 -6.05
N ARG A 241 6.22 -4.11 -4.97
CA ARG A 241 5.79 -5.45 -4.60
C ARG A 241 4.30 -5.54 -4.29
N PHE A 242 3.75 -6.73 -4.47
CA PHE A 242 2.41 -7.08 -4.04
C PHE A 242 2.46 -8.21 -3.02
N ASP A 243 1.82 -8.00 -1.88
CA ASP A 243 1.73 -9.00 -0.81
C ASP A 243 0.32 -9.64 -0.90
N LEU A 244 0.25 -10.87 -1.42
CA LEU A 244 -1.00 -11.55 -1.73
C LEU A 244 -1.45 -12.39 -0.53
N CYS A 245 -2.37 -11.84 0.27
CA CYS A 245 -2.92 -12.51 1.44
C CYS A 245 -3.77 -13.71 1.04
N TYR A 246 -3.58 -14.82 1.76
CA TYR A 246 -4.35 -16.06 1.56
C TYR A 246 -5.77 -15.90 2.09
N ARG A 247 -6.73 -16.65 1.53
CA ARG A 247 -8.09 -16.73 2.07
C ARG A 247 -8.09 -17.13 3.54
N VAL A 248 -8.74 -16.33 4.38
CA VAL A 248 -9.08 -16.68 5.77
C VAL A 248 -10.43 -17.39 5.82
N VAL A 249 -10.53 -18.43 6.65
CA VAL A 249 -11.76 -19.17 6.93
C VAL A 249 -12.19 -18.88 8.37
N GLY A 250 -13.47 -18.60 8.61
CA GLY A 250 -14.01 -18.45 9.97
C GLY A 250 -14.49 -17.04 10.35
N GLY A 251 -14.59 -16.12 9.39
CA GLY A 251 -15.00 -14.74 9.65
C GLY A 251 -13.79 -13.81 9.81
N PRO A 252 -14.02 -12.51 10.06
CA PRO A 252 -12.95 -11.54 10.10
C PRO A 252 -12.09 -11.74 11.34
N SER A 253 -10.80 -11.99 11.09
CA SER A 253 -9.76 -12.04 12.11
C SER A 253 -9.40 -10.65 12.64
N ASP A 254 -8.75 -10.58 13.81
CA ASP A 254 -8.17 -9.34 14.34
C ASP A 254 -7.29 -8.65 13.30
N TRP A 255 -6.56 -9.45 12.51
CA TRP A 255 -5.72 -8.99 11.42
C TRP A 255 -6.50 -8.23 10.34
N GLU A 256 -7.65 -8.77 9.92
CA GLU A 256 -8.54 -8.16 8.92
C GLU A 256 -9.24 -6.89 9.41
N THR A 257 -9.49 -6.78 10.72
CA THR A 257 -10.14 -5.61 11.31
C THR A 257 -9.13 -4.53 11.74
N GLY A 258 -7.84 -4.89 11.83
CA GLY A 258 -6.77 -4.04 12.35
C GLY A 258 -6.78 -3.88 13.87
N GLU A 259 -7.56 -4.69 14.60
CA GLU A 259 -7.69 -4.61 16.05
C GLU A 259 -6.34 -4.76 16.76
N TRP A 260 -5.52 -5.71 16.30
CA TRP A 260 -4.20 -6.02 16.85
C TRP A 260 -3.27 -4.78 16.89
N LEU A 261 -3.30 -3.91 15.89
CA LEU A 261 -2.49 -2.68 15.86
C LEU A 261 -2.91 -1.71 16.95
N VAL A 262 -4.23 -1.52 17.10
CA VAL A 262 -4.79 -0.55 18.03
C VAL A 262 -4.60 -1.02 19.48
N THR A 263 -4.93 -2.28 19.76
CA THR A 263 -4.94 -2.83 21.11
C THR A 263 -3.55 -3.20 21.62
N ALA A 264 -2.70 -3.78 20.78
CA ALA A 264 -1.37 -4.23 21.19
C ALA A 264 -0.23 -3.26 20.82
N GLY A 265 -0.34 -2.56 19.69
CA GLY A 265 0.72 -1.63 19.23
C GLY A 265 0.66 -0.26 19.91
N GLY A 266 -0.55 0.24 20.12
CA GLY A 266 -0.79 1.52 20.76
C GLY A 266 -0.47 2.73 19.87
N ARG A 267 -1.25 3.79 20.08
CA ARG A 267 -1.21 4.99 19.24
C ARG A 267 0.09 5.78 19.40
N ILE A 268 0.62 6.29 18.29
CA ILE A 268 1.73 7.24 18.27
C ILE A 268 1.14 8.65 18.46
N GLY A 269 1.70 9.39 19.42
CA GLY A 269 1.31 10.77 19.75
C GLY A 269 2.36 11.78 19.32
#